data_AF-A0A9N9SDH0-F1
#
_entry.id   AF-A0A9N9SDH0-F1
#
_cell.length_a   1.000
_cell.length_b   1.000
_cell.length_c   1.000
_cell.angle_alpha   90.00
_cell.angle_beta   90.00
_cell.angle_gamma   90.00
#
_symmetry.space_group_name_H-M   'P 1'
#
loop_
_entity.id
_entity.type
_entity.pdbx_description
1 polymer ?
#
loop_
_entity_poly.entity_id
_entity_poly.type
_entity_poly.pdbx_seq_one_letter_code
_entity_poly.pdbx_strand_id
1 'polypeptide(L)'
;MILFIEKGIRGGISVCCNRYSEANNKYMPEYDASDTTKSLLYLDVNNLYGWAMAQPLPLEGFEWADTAIDVTSVLDDSPIGYILQVDLEYPEVLHDLHKDFPFCAEHRVSPASELSKLMANLYNKKEYIHHSSN
;
A
#
# COMPACT_ATOMS: atom_id res chain seq x y z
N MET A 1 -21.84 10.42 0.13
CA MET A 1 -20.54 10.55 -0.56
C MET A 1 -19.41 10.90 0.40
N ILE A 2 -19.53 11.94 1.25
CA ILE A 2 -18.48 12.32 2.21
C ILE A 2 -18.01 11.14 3.08
N LEU A 3 -18.92 10.47 3.80
CA LEU A 3 -18.57 9.30 4.64
C LEU A 3 -17.91 8.15 3.86
N PHE A 4 -18.25 8.00 2.59
CA PHE A 4 -17.65 7.00 1.70
C PHE A 4 -16.19 7.38 1.40
N ILE A 5 -15.93 8.64 1.05
CA ILE A 5 -14.58 9.14 0.83
C ILE A 5 -13.75 9.05 2.12
N GLU A 6 -14.30 9.47 3.26
CA GLU A 6 -13.63 9.42 4.56
C GLU A 6 -13.26 7.99 4.97
N LYS A 7 -14.12 7.00 4.70
CA LYS A 7 -13.82 5.56 4.94
C LYS A 7 -12.61 5.09 4.13
N GLY A 8 -12.30 5.75 3.00
CA GLY A 8 -11.16 5.44 2.14
C GLY A 8 -9.86 6.14 2.54
N ILE A 9 -9.91 7.14 3.41
CA ILE A 9 -8.72 7.89 3.84
C ILE A 9 -7.85 6.99 4.71
N ARG A 10 -6.56 6.91 4.36
CA ARG A 10 -5.53 6.14 5.07
C ARG A 10 -4.34 7.04 5.34
N GLY A 11 -3.74 6.88 6.51
CA GLY A 11 -2.52 7.59 6.90
C GLY A 11 -1.25 6.99 6.29
N GLY A 12 -0.11 7.43 6.82
CA GLY A 12 1.19 6.86 6.46
C GLY A 12 1.29 5.38 6.82
N ILE A 13 1.90 4.60 5.92
CA ILE A 13 2.13 3.18 6.11
C ILE A 13 3.44 2.99 6.90
N SER A 14 3.35 2.31 8.04
CA SER A 14 4.50 1.87 8.83
C SER A 14 4.44 0.36 8.99
N VAL A 15 5.36 -0.35 8.35
CA VAL A 15 5.35 -1.81 8.25
C VAL A 15 6.74 -2.33 8.54
N CYS A 16 6.80 -3.41 9.34
CA CYS A 16 8.02 -4.14 9.65
C CYS A 16 7.75 -5.63 9.42
N CYS A 17 8.12 -6.13 8.23
CA CYS A 17 7.91 -7.52 7.84
C CYS A 17 8.95 -8.47 8.43
N ASN A 18 10.16 -7.98 8.68
CA ASN A 18 11.22 -8.73 9.35
C ASN A 18 11.67 -7.99 10.62
N ARG A 19 11.64 -8.69 11.76
CA ARG A 19 11.93 -8.12 13.08
C ARG A 19 13.40 -7.72 13.25
N TYR A 20 14.32 -8.44 12.63
CA TYR A 20 15.75 -8.19 12.76
C TYR A 20 16.52 -8.62 11.52
N SER A 21 17.49 -7.80 11.13
CA SER A 21 18.33 -8.04 9.97
C SER A 21 19.66 -7.33 10.16
N GLU A 22 20.74 -8.08 10.09
CA GLU A 22 22.11 -7.57 10.16
C GLU A 22 22.78 -7.67 8.78
N ALA A 23 23.68 -6.73 8.49
CA ALA A 23 24.48 -6.74 7.27
C ALA A 23 25.72 -7.62 7.48
N ASN A 24 26.05 -8.48 6.52
CA ASN A 24 27.29 -9.25 6.48
C ASN A 24 27.94 -9.06 5.11
N ASN A 25 28.78 -8.05 4.93
CA ASN A 25 29.46 -7.84 3.66
C ASN A 25 30.91 -7.42 3.87
N LYS A 26 31.74 -7.64 2.85
CA LYS A 26 33.20 -7.44 2.88
C LYS A 26 33.70 -6.04 3.27
N TYR A 27 32.80 -5.05 3.34
CA TYR A 27 33.14 -3.69 3.74
C TYR A 27 32.94 -3.47 5.25
N MET A 28 32.37 -4.43 5.98
CA MET A 28 32.15 -4.38 7.42
C MET A 28 33.36 -4.91 8.20
N PRO A 29 33.73 -4.32 9.36
CA PRO A 29 34.82 -4.83 10.20
C PRO A 29 34.61 -6.25 10.72
N GLU A 30 33.35 -6.63 10.93
CA GLU A 30 32.92 -7.91 11.52
C GLU A 30 32.52 -8.94 10.44
N TYR A 31 32.95 -8.74 9.18
CA TYR A 31 32.60 -9.62 8.07
C TYR A 31 33.03 -11.07 8.30
N ASP A 32 32.08 -12.00 8.20
CA ASP A 32 32.33 -13.44 8.22
C ASP A 32 32.15 -14.03 6.81
N ALA A 33 33.25 -14.51 6.23
CA ALA A 33 33.27 -15.14 4.92
C ALA A 33 32.61 -16.53 4.89
N SER A 34 32.37 -17.14 6.07
CA SER A 34 31.66 -18.42 6.19
C SER A 34 30.13 -18.27 6.17
N ASP A 35 29.61 -17.06 6.41
CA ASP A 35 28.19 -16.75 6.39
C ASP A 35 27.76 -16.07 5.07
N THR A 36 26.45 -16.00 4.83
CA THR A 36 25.85 -15.43 3.63
C THR A 36 26.16 -13.94 3.50
N THR A 37 26.64 -13.52 2.34
CA THR A 37 26.85 -12.09 2.07
C THR A 37 25.51 -11.36 1.97
N LYS A 38 25.34 -10.31 2.78
CA LYS A 38 24.11 -9.54 2.94
C LYS A 38 24.38 -8.05 3.10
N SER A 39 23.63 -7.24 2.38
CA SER A 39 23.65 -5.78 2.45
C SER A 39 22.28 -5.26 2.86
N LEU A 40 22.26 -4.12 3.55
CA LEU A 40 21.03 -3.40 3.87
C LEU A 40 20.94 -2.15 2.98
N LEU A 41 19.74 -1.86 2.49
CA LEU A 41 19.46 -0.68 1.69
C LEU A 41 18.47 0.20 2.46
N TYR A 42 18.81 1.49 2.60
CA TYR A 42 17.91 2.50 3.13
C TYR A 42 17.56 3.48 2.02
N LEU A 43 16.27 3.61 1.74
CA LEU A 43 15.73 4.55 0.75
C LEU A 43 14.83 5.55 1.47
N ASP A 44 15.00 6.82 1.14
CA ASP A 44 14.19 7.91 1.67
C ASP A 44 13.78 8.83 0.53
N VAL A 45 12.48 9.10 0.44
CA VAL A 45 11.92 9.94 -0.63
C VAL A 45 11.84 11.39 -0.15
N ASN A 46 12.63 12.24 -0.79
CA ASN A 46 12.60 13.69 -0.52
C ASN A 46 11.22 14.27 -0.85
N ASN A 47 10.54 14.82 0.15
CA ASN A 47 9.25 15.49 0.00
C ASN A 47 8.13 14.61 -0.63
N LEU A 48 7.93 13.40 -0.08
CA LEU A 48 6.94 12.44 -0.58
C LEU A 48 5.54 13.05 -0.81
N TYR A 49 4.99 13.77 0.17
CA TYR A 49 3.67 14.40 0.02
C TYR A 49 3.68 15.53 -1.01
N GLY A 50 4.75 16.31 -1.11
CA GLY A 50 4.86 17.34 -2.15
C GLY A 50 4.88 16.75 -3.56
N TRP A 51 5.56 15.62 -3.75
CA TRP A 51 5.53 14.88 -5.01
C TRP A 51 4.12 14.34 -5.32
N ALA A 52 3.43 13.78 -4.32
CA ALA A 52 2.06 13.30 -4.47
C ALA A 52 1.06 14.42 -4.78
N MET A 53 1.23 15.60 -4.17
CA MET A 53 0.41 16.79 -4.45
C MET A 53 0.67 17.41 -5.83
N ALA A 54 1.76 17.04 -6.50
CA ALA A 54 2.04 17.45 -7.88
C ALA A 54 1.42 16.51 -8.92
N GLN A 55 0.86 15.37 -8.50
CA GLN A 55 0.07 14.50 -9.37
C GLN A 55 -1.34 15.08 -9.56
N PRO A 56 -2.10 14.64 -10.59
CA PRO A 56 -3.50 15.00 -10.70
C PRO A 56 -4.28 14.56 -9.45
N LEU A 57 -5.13 15.45 -8.94
CA LEU A 57 -5.93 15.21 -7.73
C LEU A 57 -7.41 15.50 -8.01
N PRO A 58 -8.33 14.70 -7.46
CA PRO A 58 -9.76 14.98 -7.61
C PRO A 58 -10.12 16.26 -6.84
N LEU A 59 -10.68 17.24 -7.56
CA LEU A 59 -11.00 18.56 -7.03
C LEU A 59 -12.52 18.76 -6.83
N GLU A 60 -13.31 18.45 -7.86
CA GLU A 60 -14.75 18.68 -7.91
C GLU A 60 -15.43 17.73 -8.90
N GLY A 61 -16.76 17.86 -9.06
CA GLY A 61 -17.52 17.07 -10.05
C GLY A 61 -17.83 15.63 -9.63
N PHE A 62 -17.72 15.31 -8.33
CA PHE A 62 -18.01 13.97 -7.83
C PHE A 62 -19.48 13.59 -8.02
N GLU A 63 -19.70 12.47 -8.70
CA GLU A 63 -21.00 11.87 -8.93
C GLU A 63 -20.96 10.35 -8.72
N TRP A 64 -22.11 9.75 -8.40
CA TRP A 64 -22.23 8.30 -8.35
C TRP A 64 -22.35 7.76 -9.78
N ALA A 65 -21.44 6.89 -10.16
CA ALA A 65 -21.48 6.19 -11.45
C ALA A 65 -22.17 4.82 -11.31
N ASP A 66 -22.56 4.24 -12.44
CA ASP A 66 -22.99 2.84 -12.49
C ASP A 66 -21.82 1.91 -12.16
N THR A 67 -22.13 0.75 -11.61
CA THR A 67 -21.18 -0.29 -11.20
C THR A 67 -20.58 -1.07 -12.36
N ALA A 68 -21.14 -0.96 -13.57
CA ALA A 68 -20.68 -1.64 -14.78
C ALA A 68 -19.46 -0.93 -15.42
N ILE A 69 -18.39 -0.69 -14.65
CA ILE A 69 -17.15 -0.08 -15.12
C ILE A 69 -16.05 -1.15 -15.17
N ASP A 70 -15.37 -1.26 -16.31
CA ASP A 70 -14.11 -2.00 -16.38
C ASP A 70 -12.95 -1.10 -15.93
N VAL A 71 -12.66 -1.18 -14.64
CA VAL A 71 -11.63 -0.36 -13.97
C VAL A 71 -10.23 -0.66 -14.48
N THR A 72 -10.00 -1.84 -15.08
CA THR A 72 -8.70 -2.21 -15.65
C THR A 72 -8.43 -1.53 -16.99
N SER A 73 -9.47 -0.94 -17.60
CA SER A 73 -9.39 -0.21 -18.86
C SER A 73 -9.20 1.30 -18.68
N VAL A 74 -9.31 1.80 -17.45
CA VAL A 74 -9.11 3.23 -17.13
C VAL A 74 -7.61 3.53 -17.21
N LEU A 75 -7.25 4.53 -18.00
CA LEU A 75 -5.87 4.99 -18.13
C LEU A 75 -5.44 5.77 -16.89
N ASP A 76 -4.16 5.67 -16.54
CA ASP A 76 -3.60 6.38 -15.39
C ASP A 76 -3.76 7.91 -15.53
N ASP A 77 -3.72 8.43 -16.76
CA ASP A 77 -3.86 9.85 -17.14
C ASP A 77 -5.25 10.22 -17.67
N SER A 78 -6.25 9.39 -17.36
CA SER A 78 -7.65 9.67 -17.68
C SER A 78 -8.07 11.02 -17.11
N PRO A 79 -8.92 11.81 -17.81
CA PRO A 79 -9.52 13.02 -17.25
C PRO A 79 -10.68 12.74 -16.29
N ILE A 80 -11.15 11.48 -16.21
CA ILE A 80 -12.13 11.00 -15.23
C ILE A 80 -11.53 9.88 -14.38
N GLY A 81 -11.55 10.06 -13.07
CA GLY A 81 -11.13 9.06 -12.08
C GLY A 81 -12.30 8.46 -11.31
N TYR A 82 -12.03 7.33 -10.64
CA TYR A 82 -13.06 6.57 -9.94
C TYR A 82 -12.64 6.20 -8.52
N ILE A 83 -13.59 6.32 -7.58
CA ILE A 83 -13.46 5.78 -6.22
C ILE A 83 -14.40 4.58 -6.12
N LEU A 84 -13.83 3.41 -5.87
CA LEU A 84 -14.49 2.12 -5.98
C LEU A 84 -14.52 1.45 -4.61
N GLN A 85 -15.64 0.84 -4.25
CA GLN A 85 -15.72 -0.06 -3.11
C GLN A 85 -15.84 -1.48 -3.64
N VAL A 86 -14.82 -2.29 -3.40
CA VAL A 86 -14.67 -3.62 -4.01
C VAL A 86 -14.21 -4.65 -2.98
N ASP A 87 -14.56 -5.91 -3.23
CA ASP A 87 -13.91 -7.02 -2.55
C ASP A 87 -12.63 -7.38 -3.31
N LEU A 88 -11.51 -7.56 -2.59
CA LEU A 88 -10.24 -7.92 -3.19
C LEU A 88 -9.83 -9.31 -2.73
N GLU A 89 -9.53 -10.17 -3.68
CA GLU A 89 -8.82 -11.43 -3.42
C GLU A 89 -7.32 -11.16 -3.47
N TYR A 90 -6.57 -11.77 -2.56
CA TYR A 90 -5.11 -11.73 -2.51
C TYR A 90 -4.57 -13.14 -2.81
N PRO A 91 -4.26 -13.45 -4.08
CA PRO A 91 -3.83 -14.79 -4.46
C PRO A 91 -2.55 -15.23 -3.75
N GLU A 92 -2.51 -16.49 -3.29
CA GLU A 92 -1.34 -17.05 -2.59
C GLU A 92 -0.06 -17.00 -3.44
N VAL A 93 -0.18 -17.09 -4.76
CA VAL A 93 0.95 -16.98 -5.70
C VAL A 93 1.70 -15.63 -5.59
N LEU A 94 1.06 -14.59 -5.06
CA LEU A 94 1.67 -13.27 -4.86
C LEU A 94 2.31 -13.12 -3.47
N HIS A 95 2.11 -14.05 -2.54
CA HIS A 95 2.54 -13.89 -1.15
C HIS A 95 4.05 -13.76 -1.04
N ASP A 96 4.82 -14.61 -1.73
CA ASP A 96 6.28 -14.53 -1.69
C ASP A 96 6.82 -13.25 -2.32
N LEU A 97 6.15 -12.74 -3.36
CA LEU A 97 6.53 -11.51 -4.05
C LEU A 97 6.22 -10.28 -3.20
N HIS A 98 5.11 -10.29 -2.46
CA HIS A 98 4.60 -9.12 -1.74
C HIS A 98 4.84 -9.16 -0.23
N LYS A 99 5.44 -10.22 0.32
CA LYS A 99 5.65 -10.38 1.78
C LYS A 99 6.40 -9.21 2.43
N ASP A 100 7.31 -8.57 1.70
CA ASP A 100 8.13 -7.47 2.22
C ASP A 100 7.38 -6.12 2.18
N PHE A 101 6.37 -5.99 1.32
CA PHE A 101 5.53 -4.80 1.24
C PHE A 101 4.12 -5.12 0.71
N PRO A 102 3.23 -5.70 1.54
CA PRO A 102 1.90 -6.09 1.08
C PRO A 102 1.06 -4.88 0.65
N PHE A 103 0.46 -4.97 -0.53
CA PHE A 103 -0.47 -3.95 -1.01
C PHE A 103 -1.80 -3.90 -0.26
N CYS A 104 -2.56 -2.85 -0.54
CA CYS A 104 -3.93 -2.66 -0.08
C CYS A 104 -4.08 -2.67 1.46
N ALA A 105 -3.27 -1.86 2.16
CA ALA A 105 -3.37 -1.74 3.60
C ALA A 105 -4.77 -1.32 4.07
N GLU A 106 -5.20 -1.84 5.21
CA GLU A 106 -6.55 -1.67 5.76
C GLU A 106 -6.53 -1.44 7.27
N HIS A 107 -7.55 -0.75 7.77
CA HIS A 107 -7.75 -0.56 9.21
C HIS A 107 -8.31 -1.84 9.83
N ARG A 108 -7.54 -2.46 10.74
CA ARG A 108 -7.93 -3.69 11.42
C ARG A 108 -7.55 -3.65 12.89
N VAL A 109 -8.38 -4.29 13.70
CA VAL A 109 -8.09 -4.59 15.11
C VAL A 109 -7.23 -5.84 15.14
N SER A 110 -6.05 -5.76 15.76
CA SER A 110 -5.18 -6.92 15.89
C SER A 110 -5.57 -7.74 17.13
N PRO A 111 -5.30 -9.06 17.17
CA PRO A 111 -5.59 -9.87 18.36
C PRO A 111 -4.89 -9.37 19.65
N ALA A 112 -3.85 -8.55 19.51
CA ALA A 112 -3.04 -8.01 20.60
C ALA A 112 -3.43 -6.59 21.01
N SER A 113 -4.44 -5.98 20.38
CA SER A 113 -4.83 -4.60 20.65
C SER A 113 -6.30 -4.34 20.33
N GLU A 114 -7.00 -3.64 21.22
CA GLU A 114 -8.38 -3.18 20.99
C GLU A 114 -8.47 -1.97 20.03
N LEU A 115 -7.33 -1.42 19.61
CA LEU A 115 -7.28 -0.26 18.72
C LEU A 115 -7.11 -0.70 17.27
N SER A 116 -7.94 -0.12 16.39
CA SER A 116 -7.78 -0.28 14.95
C SER A 116 -6.49 0.39 14.49
N LYS A 117 -5.66 -0.36 13.75
CA LYS A 117 -4.42 0.13 13.14
C LYS A 117 -4.45 -0.10 11.65
N LEU A 118 -3.83 0.81 10.90
CA LEU A 118 -3.59 0.61 9.48
C LEU A 118 -2.51 -0.47 9.31
N MET A 119 -2.86 -1.58 8.66
CA MET A 119 -1.99 -2.74 8.52
C MET A 119 -1.91 -3.20 7.07
N ALA A 120 -0.68 -3.35 6.57
CA ALA A 120 -0.39 -4.10 5.35
C ALA A 120 -0.40 -5.59 5.68
N ASN A 121 -1.21 -6.37 4.96
CA ASN A 121 -1.34 -7.81 5.17
C ASN A 121 -1.79 -8.51 3.88
N LEU A 122 -1.48 -9.80 3.78
CA LEU A 122 -1.74 -10.65 2.61
C LEU A 122 -3.14 -11.27 2.60
N TYR A 123 -4.08 -10.79 3.42
CA TYR A 123 -5.43 -11.34 3.46
C TYR A 123 -6.33 -10.75 2.36
N ASN A 124 -7.38 -11.47 2.00
CA ASN A 124 -8.47 -10.90 1.21
C ASN A 124 -9.07 -9.68 1.92
N LYS A 125 -9.52 -8.70 1.14
CA LYS A 125 -10.16 -7.47 1.61
C LYS A 125 -11.65 -7.51 1.29
N LYS A 126 -12.46 -6.97 2.20
CA LYS A 126 -13.89 -6.77 1.99
C LYS A 126 -14.20 -5.29 2.01
N GLU A 127 -15.09 -4.87 1.13
CA GLU A 127 -15.53 -3.47 1.06
C GLU A 127 -14.37 -2.45 0.97
N TYR A 128 -13.29 -2.82 0.29
CA TYR A 128 -12.08 -2.03 0.20
C TYR A 128 -12.31 -0.83 -0.71
N ILE A 129 -12.01 0.37 -0.19
CA ILE A 129 -12.07 1.58 -1.00
C ILE A 129 -10.74 1.78 -1.73
N HIS A 130 -10.80 1.72 -3.05
CA HIS A 130 -9.71 1.95 -3.98
C HIS A 130 -9.97 3.21 -4.79
N HIS A 131 -8.93 3.98 -5.05
CA HIS A 131 -8.98 5.12 -5.95
C HIS A 131 -8.18 4.75 -7.19
N SER A 132 -8.86 4.57 -8.31
CA SER A 132 -8.26 4.48 -9.63
C SER A 132 -8.25 5.89 -10.22
N SER A 133 -7.07 6.31 -10.66
CA SER A 133 -6.67 7.70 -10.89
C SER A 133 -7.58 8.55 -11.76
N ASN A 134 -7.45 9.86 -11.51
CA ASN A 134 -7.22 10.88 -12.53
C ASN A 134 -5.73 11.20 -12.54
#